data_AF-A0AAQ4DY90-F1
#
_entry.id   AF-A0AAQ4DY90-F1
#
_cell.length_a   1.000
_cell.length_b   1.000
_cell.length_c   1.000
_cell.angle_alpha   90.00
_cell.angle_beta   90.00
_cell.angle_gamma   90.00
#
_symmetry.space_group_name_H-M   'P 1'
#
loop_
_entity.id
_entity.type
_entity.pdbx_description
1 polymer ?
#
loop_
_entity_poly.entity_id
_entity_poly.type
_entity_poly.pdbx_seq_one_letter_code
_entity_poly.pdbx_strand_id
1 'polypeptide(L)'
;MDECPYFREEAKIQLLNLVDEGTVFYENLLYKFEETHGYSLNQFFDPEMHGLLGTGSSPSLGVSLSDDPADLLPSLKVWTDWMSGQKRLWVPPPSPCEHNTSVKGNIRTTFADLLTVLLKLNLNDVTFYKDPAEDRELVTLPEDATLSSFVPLLGAPQEAFYVQVPCNRERARSYLRIGRIQFFGDYLSSDTESESKKEVTYDSSDEELELGDSLDDQTAPFTSSEEEQEIHKLWTKKEQLRPAKQHERHHACIRAVLQEHQSKQAFILKIRPRYLIPDTNSFIDHLPLVKKLVADGRFYVYVSIVVLNELHGLARGGARPAQDAQTTARM
;
A
#
# COMPACT_ATOMS: atom_id res chain seq x y z
N MET A 1 -32.99 -13.03 -0.82
CA MET A 1 -32.52 -13.16 0.57
C MET A 1 -32.07 -11.79 0.99
N ASP A 2 -32.85 -11.12 1.84
CA ASP A 2 -32.52 -9.78 2.32
C ASP A 2 -31.17 -9.80 3.06
N GLU A 3 -30.34 -8.78 2.82
CA GLU A 3 -29.08 -8.56 3.55
C GLU A 3 -29.34 -8.65 5.06
N CYS A 4 -28.61 -9.50 5.79
CA CYS A 4 -28.76 -9.57 7.24
C CYS A 4 -28.22 -8.26 7.85
N PRO A 5 -29.07 -7.43 8.50
CA PRO A 5 -28.67 -6.11 8.98
C PRO A 5 -27.52 -6.15 9.99
N TYR A 6 -27.32 -7.30 10.64
CA TYR A 6 -26.22 -7.56 11.56
C TYR A 6 -24.83 -7.35 10.93
N PHE A 7 -24.58 -7.86 9.72
CA PHE A 7 -23.25 -7.76 9.10
C PHE A 7 -22.91 -6.34 8.67
N ARG A 8 -23.92 -5.55 8.30
CA ARG A 8 -23.72 -4.14 7.96
C ARG A 8 -23.31 -3.34 9.20
N GLU A 9 -23.95 -3.59 10.33
CA GLU A 9 -23.61 -2.93 11.60
C GLU A 9 -22.22 -3.37 12.09
N GLU A 10 -21.88 -4.65 11.95
CA GLU A 10 -20.53 -5.16 12.26
C GLU A 10 -19.46 -4.50 11.37
N ALA A 11 -19.71 -4.37 10.06
CA ALA A 11 -18.80 -3.71 9.13
C ALA A 11 -18.60 -2.23 9.49
N LYS A 12 -19.68 -1.56 9.89
CA LYS A 12 -19.66 -0.17 10.35
C LYS A 12 -18.77 -0.01 11.58
N ILE A 13 -18.95 -0.84 12.59
CA ILE A 13 -18.16 -0.78 13.82
C ILE A 13 -16.67 -0.97 13.49
N GLN A 14 -16.33 -1.95 12.64
CA GLN A 14 -14.94 -2.19 12.24
C GLN A 14 -14.32 -1.02 11.46
N LEU A 15 -15.08 -0.40 10.54
CA LEU A 15 -14.62 0.78 9.79
C LEU A 15 -14.38 1.98 10.69
N LEU A 16 -15.31 2.27 11.61
CA LEU A 16 -15.17 3.38 12.55
C LEU A 16 -13.97 3.17 13.48
N ASN A 17 -13.81 1.96 14.03
CA ASN A 17 -12.65 1.62 14.86
C ASN A 17 -11.32 1.82 14.10
N LEU A 18 -11.26 1.40 12.83
CA LEU A 18 -10.06 1.58 12.00
C LEU A 18 -9.72 3.07 11.82
N VAL A 19 -10.72 3.91 11.58
CA VAL A 19 -10.54 5.36 11.40
C VAL A 19 -10.16 6.03 12.71
N ASP A 20 -10.78 5.66 13.82
CA ASP A 20 -10.49 6.21 15.14
C ASP A 20 -9.06 5.86 15.58
N GLU A 21 -8.66 4.59 15.48
CA GLU A 21 -7.30 4.15 15.78
C GLU A 21 -6.26 4.87 14.91
N GLY A 22 -6.54 5.01 13.61
CA GLY A 22 -5.70 5.73 12.67
C GLY A 22 -5.56 7.21 13.02
N THR A 23 -6.66 7.86 13.39
CA THR A 23 -6.69 9.28 13.77
C THR A 23 -5.84 9.51 15.02
N VAL A 24 -6.05 8.69 16.06
CA VAL A 24 -5.26 8.74 17.30
C VAL A 24 -3.77 8.54 17.03
N PHE A 25 -3.40 7.62 16.14
CA PHE A 25 -2.00 7.43 15.74
C PHE A 25 -1.40 8.71 15.14
N TYR A 26 -2.08 9.33 14.18
CA TYR A 26 -1.57 10.52 13.49
C TYR A 26 -1.52 11.75 14.41
N GLU A 27 -2.53 11.94 15.27
CA GLU A 27 -2.49 13.00 16.28
C GLU A 27 -1.29 12.83 17.21
N ASN A 28 -1.07 11.63 17.75
CA ASN A 28 0.08 11.34 18.60
C ASN A 28 1.41 11.53 17.86
N LEU A 29 1.47 11.20 16.57
CA LEU A 29 2.64 11.42 15.74
C LEU A 29 2.92 12.92 15.54
N LEU A 30 1.88 13.70 15.28
CA LEU A 30 1.98 15.16 15.11
C LEU A 30 2.47 15.83 16.39
N TYR A 31 1.93 15.47 17.56
CA TYR A 31 2.42 15.98 18.85
C TYR A 31 3.90 15.65 19.09
N LYS A 32 4.33 14.44 18.73
CA LYS A 32 5.75 14.07 18.82
C LYS A 32 6.64 14.86 17.88
N PHE A 33 6.17 15.19 16.69
CA PHE A 33 6.92 16.03 15.78
C PHE A 33 6.97 17.49 16.24
N GLU A 34 5.90 18.03 16.82
CA GLU A 34 5.89 19.33 17.51
C GLU A 34 6.95 19.34 18.63
N GLU A 35 7.01 18.31 19.48
CA GLU A 35 8.04 18.16 20.51
C GLU A 35 9.46 18.04 19.92
N THR A 36 9.63 17.23 18.86
CA THR A 36 10.94 16.92 18.29
C THR A 36 11.54 18.09 17.51
N HIS A 37 10.70 18.87 16.81
CA HIS A 37 11.13 19.91 15.87
C HIS A 37 10.81 21.33 16.36
N GLY A 38 10.10 21.50 17.47
CA GLY A 38 9.89 22.78 18.12
C GLY A 38 8.98 23.75 17.35
N TYR A 39 8.10 23.24 16.49
CA TYR A 39 7.05 24.02 15.83
C TYR A 39 5.73 23.85 16.56
N SER A 40 4.85 24.86 16.58
CA SER A 40 3.54 24.70 17.24
C SER A 40 2.43 24.36 16.26
N LEU A 41 1.71 23.26 16.53
CA LEU A 41 0.55 22.86 15.75
C LEU A 41 -0.61 23.83 15.89
N ASN A 42 -0.73 24.51 17.04
CA ASN A 42 -1.79 25.50 17.31
C ASN A 42 -1.83 26.64 16.30
N GLN A 43 -0.69 26.94 15.66
CA GLN A 43 -0.61 27.98 14.60
C GLN A 43 -1.32 27.57 13.31
N PHE A 44 -1.56 26.27 13.12
CA PHE A 44 -2.26 25.72 11.95
C PHE A 44 -3.74 25.40 12.24
N PHE A 45 -4.14 25.43 13.51
CA PHE A 45 -5.52 25.24 13.96
C PHE A 45 -6.24 26.58 14.24
N ASP A 46 -5.70 27.70 13.73
CA ASP A 46 -6.18 29.04 14.05
C ASP A 46 -7.65 29.22 13.59
N PRO A 47 -8.59 29.53 14.52
CA PRO A 47 -10.02 29.68 14.20
C PRO A 47 -10.35 30.85 13.26
N GLU A 48 -9.41 31.77 13.01
CA GLU A 48 -9.66 32.99 12.24
C GLU A 48 -10.01 32.74 10.75
N MET A 49 -9.67 31.58 10.20
CA MET A 49 -10.11 31.20 8.84
C MET A 49 -11.58 30.73 8.77
N HIS A 50 -12.23 30.47 9.91
CA HIS A 50 -13.64 30.09 10.00
C HIS A 50 -14.59 31.27 10.26
N GLY A 51 -14.08 32.51 10.33
CA GLY A 51 -14.81 33.71 10.76
C GLY A 51 -15.86 34.30 9.80
N LEU A 52 -16.25 33.64 8.70
CA LEU A 52 -17.27 34.16 7.79
C LEU A 52 -18.65 33.51 7.87
N LEU A 53 -18.87 32.50 8.72
CA LEU A 53 -20.22 31.97 8.96
C LEU A 53 -20.45 31.63 10.45
N GLY A 54 -21.16 32.54 11.14
CA GLY A 54 -22.19 32.19 12.13
C GLY A 54 -21.74 31.59 13.46
N THR A 55 -21.91 32.39 14.51
CA THR A 55 -21.71 32.08 15.93
C THR A 55 -22.48 30.84 16.43
N GLY A 56 -21.80 29.95 17.16
CA GLY A 56 -22.45 29.03 18.10
C GLY A 56 -21.70 27.71 18.31
N SER A 57 -21.20 27.49 19.53
CA SER A 57 -20.60 26.25 20.06
C SER A 57 -19.29 25.79 19.42
N SER A 58 -18.25 25.62 20.25
CA SER A 58 -16.99 24.97 19.88
C SER A 58 -17.28 23.62 19.21
N PRO A 59 -16.90 23.40 17.95
CA PRO A 59 -16.73 22.06 17.47
C PRO A 59 -15.34 21.62 17.95
N SER A 60 -15.27 20.49 18.67
CA SER A 60 -14.14 19.61 18.45
C SER A 60 -13.91 19.54 16.95
N LEU A 61 -12.66 19.54 16.49
CA LEU A 61 -12.33 19.26 15.08
C LEU A 61 -12.63 17.78 14.74
N GLY A 62 -13.72 17.22 15.28
CA GLY A 62 -14.37 16.07 14.73
C GLY A 62 -14.94 16.52 13.41
N VAL A 63 -14.23 16.19 12.33
CA VAL A 63 -14.91 15.88 11.08
C VAL A 63 -16.01 14.91 11.51
N SER A 64 -17.25 15.39 11.56
CA SER A 64 -18.42 14.54 11.81
C SER A 64 -18.54 13.69 10.56
N LEU A 65 -17.70 12.65 10.49
CA LEU A 65 -17.85 11.58 9.52
C LEU A 65 -19.28 11.12 9.67
N SER A 66 -20.00 11.10 8.56
CA SER A 66 -21.32 10.49 8.53
C SER A 66 -21.18 9.09 9.13
N ASP A 67 -22.07 8.76 10.07
CA ASP A 67 -22.14 7.45 10.70
C ASP A 67 -22.52 6.34 9.70
N ASP A 68 -22.71 6.65 8.41
CA ASP A 68 -22.92 5.65 7.36
C ASP A 68 -21.58 5.03 6.93
N PRO A 69 -21.36 3.72 7.11
CA PRO A 69 -20.17 3.03 6.64
C PRO A 69 -19.92 3.22 5.14
N ALA A 70 -20.96 3.49 4.34
CA ALA A 70 -20.84 3.75 2.92
C ALA A 70 -19.98 4.99 2.61
N ASP A 71 -19.95 5.98 3.50
CA ASP A 71 -19.20 7.23 3.31
C ASP A 71 -17.69 7.06 3.57
N LEU A 72 -17.29 5.99 4.27
CA LEU A 72 -15.89 5.65 4.52
C LEU A 72 -15.28 4.77 3.41
N LEU A 73 -16.12 4.07 2.64
CA LEU A 73 -15.67 3.18 1.57
C LEU A 73 -14.82 3.88 0.50
N PRO A 74 -15.13 5.10 0.02
CA PRO A 74 -14.29 5.80 -0.96
C PRO A 74 -12.86 6.01 -0.44
N SER A 75 -12.72 6.50 0.79
CA SER A 75 -11.43 6.77 1.43
C SER A 75 -10.62 5.50 1.60
N LEU A 76 -11.26 4.43 2.09
CA LEU A 76 -10.59 3.14 2.26
C LEU A 76 -10.18 2.53 0.91
N LYS A 77 -11.04 2.62 -0.11
CA LYS A 77 -10.74 2.16 -1.47
C LYS A 77 -9.57 2.92 -2.08
N VAL A 78 -9.52 4.24 -1.98
CA VAL A 78 -8.40 5.06 -2.45
C VAL A 78 -7.10 4.71 -1.71
N TRP A 79 -7.19 4.46 -0.40
CA TRP A 79 -6.06 3.99 0.38
C TRP A 79 -5.56 2.62 -0.12
N THR A 80 -6.44 1.66 -0.41
CA THR A 80 -6.05 0.36 -0.98
C THR A 80 -5.42 0.48 -2.37
N ASP A 81 -5.89 1.41 -3.21
CA ASP A 81 -5.31 1.69 -4.52
C ASP A 81 -3.89 2.25 -4.39
N TRP A 82 -3.68 3.19 -3.46
CA TRP A 82 -2.37 3.74 -3.14
C TRP A 82 -1.42 2.66 -2.60
N MET A 83 -1.89 1.85 -1.65
CA MET A 83 -1.11 0.76 -1.08
C MET A 83 -0.68 -0.23 -2.17
N SER A 84 -1.58 -0.58 -3.08
CA SER A 84 -1.30 -1.45 -4.24
C SER A 84 -0.19 -0.86 -5.12
N GLY A 85 -0.30 0.44 -5.45
CA GLY A 85 0.66 1.14 -6.29
C GLY A 85 2.04 1.38 -5.67
N GLN A 86 2.13 1.43 -4.33
CA GLN A 86 3.33 1.87 -3.60
C GLN A 86 3.93 0.79 -2.69
N LYS A 87 3.85 -0.47 -3.11
CA LYS A 87 4.35 -1.64 -2.36
C LYS A 87 5.70 -1.45 -1.66
N ARG A 88 6.64 -0.79 -2.33
CA ARG A 88 8.02 -0.55 -1.85
C ARG A 88 8.10 0.24 -0.55
N LEU A 89 7.11 1.07 -0.26
CA LEU A 89 7.12 1.91 0.93
C LEU A 89 6.75 1.12 2.19
N TRP A 90 6.06 -0.01 2.02
CA TRP A 90 5.51 -0.78 3.12
C TRP A 90 5.84 -2.29 3.07
N VAL A 91 6.58 -2.75 2.06
CA VAL A 91 7.17 -4.09 1.98
C VAL A 91 8.70 -3.99 1.91
N PRO A 92 9.45 -4.56 2.88
CA PRO A 92 8.96 -5.14 4.13
C PRO A 92 8.25 -4.08 4.99
N PRO A 93 7.38 -4.48 5.94
CA PRO A 93 6.71 -3.55 6.85
C PRO A 93 7.69 -2.51 7.36
N PRO A 94 7.35 -1.22 7.30
CA PRO A 94 8.22 -0.20 7.83
C PRO A 94 8.47 -0.55 9.29
N SER A 95 9.74 -0.47 9.72
CA SER A 95 10.09 -0.67 11.13
C SER A 95 9.12 0.14 11.99
N PRO A 96 8.60 -0.42 13.11
CA PRO A 96 7.70 0.30 14.00
C PRO A 96 8.25 1.71 14.18
N CYS A 97 7.41 2.72 13.92
CA CYS A 97 7.82 4.10 14.04
C CYS A 97 8.61 4.24 15.36
N GLU A 98 9.85 4.75 15.31
CA GLU A 98 10.67 4.96 16.53
C GLU A 98 9.91 5.83 17.55
N HIS A 99 8.95 6.59 17.04
CA HIS A 99 7.88 7.22 17.77
C HIS A 99 6.92 6.15 18.33
N ASN A 100 7.12 5.75 19.59
CA ASN A 100 6.15 4.97 20.40
C ASN A 100 4.81 5.74 20.54
N THR A 101 3.97 5.77 19.51
CA THR A 101 2.71 6.56 19.43
C THR A 101 1.56 5.91 20.22
N SER A 102 1.87 5.01 21.17
CA SER A 102 0.93 4.29 22.04
C SER A 102 -0.05 3.33 21.33
N VAL A 103 -0.21 3.41 20.01
CA VAL A 103 -1.05 2.48 19.24
C VAL A 103 -0.31 1.16 19.03
N LYS A 104 -0.54 0.21 19.94
CA LYS A 104 -0.11 -1.19 19.81
C LYS A 104 -1.15 -1.98 18.99
N GLY A 105 -1.31 -1.63 17.72
CA GLY A 105 -2.23 -2.30 16.81
C GLY A 105 -1.49 -3.04 15.70
N ASN A 106 -1.81 -4.32 15.47
CA ASN A 106 -1.39 -5.01 14.26
C ASN A 106 -2.39 -4.67 13.15
N ILE A 107 -2.13 -3.59 12.41
CA ILE A 107 -3.04 -3.11 11.35
C ILE A 107 -3.40 -4.19 10.32
N ARG A 108 -2.54 -5.21 10.15
CA ARG A 108 -2.84 -6.36 9.29
C ARG A 108 -3.98 -7.21 9.83
N THR A 109 -4.03 -7.41 11.15
CA THR A 109 -5.10 -8.16 11.81
C THR A 109 -6.40 -7.37 11.75
N THR A 110 -6.38 -6.07 12.10
CA THR A 110 -7.56 -5.19 12.00
C THR A 110 -8.13 -5.16 10.57
N PHE A 111 -7.27 -5.07 9.57
CA PHE A 111 -7.69 -5.10 8.17
C PHE A 111 -8.23 -6.46 7.73
N ALA A 112 -7.64 -7.58 8.20
CA ALA A 112 -8.14 -8.92 7.92
C ALA A 112 -9.52 -9.18 8.54
N ASP A 113 -9.76 -8.67 9.75
CA ASP A 113 -11.06 -8.74 10.41
C ASP A 113 -12.12 -7.97 9.60
N LEU A 114 -11.78 -6.75 9.14
CA LEU A 114 -12.66 -5.97 8.26
C LEU A 114 -12.98 -6.71 6.95
N LEU A 115 -11.97 -7.29 6.28
CA LEU A 115 -12.18 -8.08 5.06
C LEU A 115 -13.11 -9.26 5.29
N THR A 116 -12.97 -9.95 6.43
CA THR A 116 -13.83 -11.07 6.81
C THR A 116 -15.29 -10.65 6.93
N VAL A 117 -15.56 -9.47 7.50
CA VAL A 117 -16.92 -8.93 7.61
C VAL A 117 -17.45 -8.50 6.23
N LEU A 118 -16.62 -7.83 5.42
CA LEU A 118 -16.99 -7.42 4.07
C LEU A 118 -17.32 -8.62 3.16
N LEU A 119 -16.63 -9.76 3.33
CA LEU A 119 -16.92 -11.01 2.61
C LEU A 119 -18.29 -11.60 2.95
N LYS A 120 -18.84 -11.32 4.14
CA LYS A 120 -20.17 -11.78 4.56
C LYS A 120 -21.29 -10.92 4.02
N LEU A 121 -20.99 -9.74 3.45
CA LEU A 121 -21.99 -8.91 2.79
C LEU A 121 -22.44 -9.59 1.49
N ASN A 122 -23.75 -9.74 1.33
CA ASN A 122 -24.33 -10.45 0.19
C ASN A 122 -24.35 -9.53 -1.05
N LEU A 123 -23.29 -9.57 -1.85
CA LEU A 123 -23.13 -8.74 -3.06
C LEU A 123 -23.90 -9.28 -4.29
N ASN A 124 -24.70 -10.34 -4.14
CA ASN A 124 -25.27 -11.09 -5.27
C ASN A 124 -26.40 -10.35 -6.02
N ASP A 125 -26.87 -9.21 -5.52
CA ASP A 125 -27.91 -8.41 -6.16
C ASP A 125 -27.39 -7.50 -7.29
N VAL A 126 -26.07 -7.38 -7.45
CA VAL A 126 -25.47 -6.68 -8.61
C VAL A 126 -24.47 -7.60 -9.30
N THR A 127 -24.68 -7.82 -10.60
CA THR A 127 -23.74 -8.58 -11.43
C THR A 127 -22.84 -7.61 -12.21
N PHE A 128 -21.52 -7.77 -12.06
CA PHE A 128 -20.53 -7.01 -12.81
C PHE A 128 -20.07 -7.76 -14.05
N TYR A 129 -19.91 -7.02 -15.15
CA TYR A 129 -19.42 -7.51 -16.43
C TYR A 129 -18.15 -6.76 -16.83
N LYS A 130 -17.25 -7.42 -17.56
CA LYS A 130 -16.05 -6.77 -18.13
C LYS A 130 -16.28 -6.17 -19.52
N ASP A 131 -17.28 -6.68 -20.23
CA ASP A 131 -17.56 -6.29 -21.61
C ASP A 131 -18.75 -5.31 -21.70
N PRO A 132 -18.62 -4.25 -22.53
CA PRO A 132 -19.73 -3.34 -22.80
C PRO A 132 -20.84 -4.04 -23.60
N ALA A 133 -22.09 -3.66 -23.36
CA ALA A 133 -23.26 -4.10 -24.13
C ALA A 133 -24.31 -2.98 -24.15
N GLU A 134 -25.29 -3.04 -25.07
CA GLU A 134 -26.32 -1.99 -25.23
C GLU A 134 -27.18 -1.79 -23.97
N ASP A 135 -27.39 -2.86 -23.19
CA ASP A 135 -28.16 -2.86 -21.96
C ASP A 135 -27.30 -2.63 -20.70
N ARG A 136 -26.01 -2.30 -20.87
CA ARG A 136 -25.06 -2.15 -19.76
C ARG A 136 -24.44 -0.77 -19.71
N GLU A 137 -24.16 -0.33 -18.50
CA GLU A 137 -23.51 0.95 -18.23
C GLU A 137 -22.21 0.76 -17.45
N LEU A 138 -21.19 1.55 -17.79
CA LEU A 138 -19.93 1.60 -17.07
C LEU A 138 -20.11 2.18 -15.67
N VAL A 139 -19.62 1.47 -14.65
CA VAL A 139 -19.62 1.94 -13.27
C VAL A 139 -18.40 2.83 -13.04
N THR A 140 -18.64 4.14 -12.94
CA THR A 140 -17.60 5.12 -12.58
C THR A 140 -17.72 5.52 -11.12
N LEU A 141 -16.60 5.44 -10.40
CA LEU A 141 -16.49 5.88 -9.01
C LEU A 141 -16.12 7.38 -8.96
N PRO A 142 -16.86 8.22 -8.21
CA PRO A 142 -16.58 9.66 -8.10
C PRO A 142 -15.16 9.97 -7.61
N GLU A 143 -14.65 9.19 -6.67
CA GLU A 143 -13.30 9.33 -6.12
C GLU A 143 -12.21 9.08 -7.18
N ASP A 144 -12.41 8.12 -8.09
CA ASP A 144 -11.47 7.81 -9.17
C ASP A 144 -11.44 8.94 -10.21
N ALA A 145 -12.61 9.51 -10.53
CA ALA A 145 -12.71 10.66 -11.42
C ALA A 145 -12.00 11.88 -10.81
N THR A 146 -12.24 12.13 -9.51
CA THR A 146 -11.64 13.24 -8.76
C THR A 146 -10.12 13.13 -8.68
N LEU A 147 -9.58 11.92 -8.54
CA LEU A 147 -8.15 11.66 -8.37
C LEU A 147 -7.46 11.16 -9.66
N SER A 148 -8.11 11.26 -10.81
CA SER A 148 -7.63 10.74 -12.10
C SER A 148 -6.26 11.29 -12.53
N SER A 149 -5.87 12.49 -12.08
CA SER A 149 -4.57 13.10 -12.35
C SER A 149 -3.58 12.99 -11.19
N PHE A 150 -3.92 12.30 -10.11
CA PHE A 150 -3.05 12.17 -8.95
C PHE A 150 -1.97 11.11 -9.21
N VAL A 151 -0.76 11.57 -9.53
CA VAL A 151 0.39 10.73 -9.92
C VAL A 151 0.61 9.51 -9.00
N PRO A 152 0.52 9.63 -7.66
CA PRO A 152 0.64 8.50 -6.74
C PRO A 152 -0.32 7.32 -6.98
N LEU A 153 -1.47 7.55 -7.64
CA LEU A 153 -2.50 6.54 -7.92
C LEU A 153 -2.47 6.01 -9.35
N LEU A 154 -1.58 6.52 -10.22
CA LEU A 154 -1.48 6.05 -11.61
C LEU A 154 -1.05 4.58 -11.72
N GLY A 155 -0.42 4.04 -10.68
CA GLY A 155 -0.03 2.63 -10.60
C GLY A 155 -1.12 1.72 -10.04
N ALA A 156 -2.28 2.25 -9.62
CA ALA A 156 -3.37 1.42 -9.14
C ALA A 156 -3.99 0.62 -10.31
N PRO A 157 -4.41 -0.64 -10.10
CA PRO A 157 -5.06 -1.41 -11.16
C PRO A 157 -6.32 -0.67 -11.63
N GLN A 158 -6.47 -0.38 -12.92
CA GLN A 158 -7.66 0.26 -13.48
C GLN A 158 -8.44 -0.74 -14.34
N GLU A 159 -9.38 -1.46 -13.72
CA GLU A 159 -10.31 -2.34 -14.45
C GLU A 159 -11.65 -1.65 -14.65
N ALA A 160 -12.22 -1.79 -15.84
CA ALA A 160 -13.55 -1.30 -16.17
C ALA A 160 -14.61 -2.37 -15.84
N PHE A 161 -15.67 -1.95 -15.15
CA PHE A 161 -16.79 -2.82 -14.78
C PHE A 161 -18.12 -2.21 -15.23
N TYR A 162 -18.97 -3.05 -15.81
CA TYR A 162 -20.28 -2.66 -16.33
C TYR A 162 -21.39 -3.37 -15.55
N VAL A 163 -22.55 -2.73 -15.45
CA VAL A 163 -23.76 -3.27 -14.80
C VAL A 163 -24.96 -3.15 -15.73
N GLN A 164 -25.88 -4.11 -15.68
CA GLN A 164 -27.09 -4.11 -16.50
C GLN A 164 -28.11 -3.08 -15.97
N VAL A 165 -28.71 -2.30 -16.87
CA VAL A 165 -29.73 -1.28 -16.55
C VAL A 165 -31.14 -1.90 -16.66
N PRO A 166 -32.11 -1.55 -15.78
CA PRO A 166 -32.01 -0.59 -14.67
C PRO A 166 -31.37 -1.18 -13.41
N CYS A 167 -30.42 -0.44 -12.82
CA CYS A 167 -29.78 -0.82 -11.56
C CYS A 167 -29.70 0.35 -10.57
N ASN A 168 -29.57 0.05 -9.28
CA ASN A 168 -29.22 1.05 -8.28
C ASN A 168 -27.74 1.43 -8.40
N ARG A 169 -27.45 2.63 -8.91
CA ARG A 169 -26.09 3.11 -9.16
C ARG A 169 -25.25 3.21 -7.90
N GLU A 170 -25.81 3.71 -6.80
CA GLU A 170 -25.06 3.87 -5.55
C GLU A 170 -24.70 2.52 -4.94
N ARG A 171 -25.61 1.55 -5.03
CA ARG A 171 -25.32 0.19 -4.59
C ARG A 171 -24.22 -0.46 -5.44
N ALA A 172 -24.30 -0.32 -6.77
CA ALA A 172 -23.26 -0.80 -7.67
C ALA A 172 -21.89 -0.16 -7.37
N ARG A 173 -21.85 1.14 -7.07
CA ARG A 173 -20.61 1.84 -6.64
C ARG A 173 -20.07 1.29 -5.33
N SER A 174 -20.92 1.13 -4.31
CA SER A 174 -20.51 0.58 -3.01
C SER A 174 -19.96 -0.84 -3.13
N TYR A 175 -20.59 -1.70 -3.92
CA TYR A 175 -20.09 -3.05 -4.14
C TYR A 175 -18.81 -3.09 -4.96
N LEU A 176 -18.66 -2.19 -5.93
CA LEU A 176 -17.41 -2.06 -6.65
C LEU A 176 -16.28 -1.65 -5.70
N ARG A 177 -16.52 -0.72 -4.77
CA ARG A 177 -15.55 -0.35 -3.72
C ARG A 177 -15.18 -1.55 -2.84
N ILE A 178 -16.17 -2.28 -2.35
CA ILE A 178 -15.96 -3.48 -1.52
C ILE A 178 -15.14 -4.52 -2.29
N GLY A 179 -15.48 -4.80 -3.55
CA GLY A 179 -14.74 -5.73 -4.40
C GLY A 179 -13.29 -5.30 -4.63
N ARG A 180 -13.03 -3.99 -4.77
CA ARG A 180 -11.66 -3.45 -4.84
C ARG A 180 -10.87 -3.63 -3.54
N ILE A 181 -11.50 -3.37 -2.40
CA ILE A 181 -10.88 -3.55 -1.08
C ILE A 181 -10.56 -5.03 -0.84
N GLN A 182 -11.48 -5.93 -1.21
CA GLN A 182 -11.29 -7.39 -1.14
C GLN A 182 -10.16 -7.86 -2.05
N PHE A 183 -10.10 -7.37 -3.29
CA PHE A 183 -8.99 -7.65 -4.21
C PHE A 183 -7.63 -7.28 -3.60
N PHE A 184 -7.54 -6.16 -2.89
CA PHE A 184 -6.32 -5.79 -2.17
C PHE A 184 -6.00 -6.73 -1.00
N GLY A 185 -7.01 -7.25 -0.30
CA GLY A 185 -6.85 -8.30 0.72
C GLY A 185 -6.23 -9.59 0.18
N ASP A 186 -6.68 -10.03 -1.00
CA ASP A 186 -6.14 -11.21 -1.68
C ASP A 186 -4.70 -10.96 -2.16
N TYR A 187 -4.44 -9.75 -2.67
CA TYR A 187 -3.10 -9.30 -3.04
C TYR A 187 -2.13 -9.42 -1.86
N LEU A 188 -2.50 -8.93 -0.66
CA LEU A 188 -1.69 -9.04 0.56
C LEU A 188 -1.42 -10.48 0.99
N SER A 189 -2.40 -11.37 0.79
CA SER A 189 -2.30 -12.77 1.21
C SER A 189 -1.38 -13.58 0.27
N SER A 190 -1.44 -13.30 -1.03
CA SER A 190 -0.65 -14.00 -2.06
C SER A 190 0.87 -13.81 -1.95
N ASP A 191 1.31 -12.68 -1.38
CA ASP A 191 2.73 -12.35 -1.24
C ASP A 191 3.46 -13.17 -0.15
N THR A 192 2.71 -13.69 0.84
CA THR A 192 3.31 -14.46 1.95
C THR A 192 3.70 -15.89 1.55
N GLU A 193 3.15 -16.44 0.46
CA GLU A 193 3.48 -17.79 0.01
C GLU A 193 4.74 -17.83 -0.88
N SER A 194 5.10 -16.72 -1.52
CA SER A 194 6.25 -16.66 -2.45
C SER A 194 7.63 -16.69 -1.77
N GLU A 195 7.74 -16.44 -0.46
CA GLU A 195 9.01 -16.56 0.27
C GLU A 195 9.21 -17.93 0.95
N SER A 196 8.18 -18.79 1.02
CA SER A 196 8.23 -20.08 1.73
C SER A 196 8.28 -21.33 0.84
N LYS A 197 8.11 -21.20 -0.49
CA LYS A 197 8.23 -22.32 -1.44
C LYS A 197 9.46 -22.16 -2.33
N LYS A 198 10.65 -22.36 -1.77
CA LYS A 198 11.85 -22.72 -2.53
C LYS A 198 12.41 -24.05 -2.05
N GLU A 199 11.59 -25.10 -2.12
CA GLU A 199 12.09 -26.46 -2.25
C GLU A 199 10.96 -27.34 -2.78
N VAL A 200 11.33 -28.44 -3.43
CA VAL A 200 10.49 -29.52 -3.99
C VAL A 200 10.17 -29.40 -5.49
N THR A 201 11.17 -29.87 -6.24
CA THR A 201 11.10 -30.98 -7.21
C THR A 201 10.03 -30.94 -8.30
N TYR A 202 10.54 -30.71 -9.50
CA TYR A 202 9.94 -30.99 -10.80
C TYR A 202 9.69 -32.50 -10.93
N ASP A 203 8.43 -32.94 -10.98
CA ASP A 203 8.05 -34.20 -11.60
C ASP A 203 6.56 -34.24 -11.96
N SER A 204 6.30 -34.95 -13.06
CA SER A 204 5.02 -35.51 -13.51
C SER A 204 4.15 -34.66 -14.45
N SER A 205 4.55 -34.75 -15.72
CA SER A 205 3.72 -35.16 -16.86
C SER A 205 2.30 -34.58 -17.01
N ASP A 206 2.18 -33.60 -17.89
CA ASP A 206 0.95 -33.34 -18.64
C ASP A 206 1.01 -34.13 -19.97
N GLU A 207 0.17 -35.16 -20.10
CA GLU A 207 -0.16 -35.73 -21.41
C GLU A 207 -1.18 -34.81 -22.10
N GLU A 208 -0.71 -34.09 -23.10
CA GLU A 208 -1.51 -33.34 -24.06
C GLU A 208 -2.24 -34.33 -24.98
N LEU A 209 -3.51 -34.64 -24.68
CA LEU A 209 -4.37 -35.38 -25.60
C LEU A 209 -4.95 -34.42 -26.64
N GLU A 210 -4.21 -34.23 -27.72
CA GLU A 210 -4.73 -33.74 -29.00
C GLU A 210 -5.77 -34.76 -29.54
N LEU A 211 -7.05 -34.44 -29.43
CA LEU A 211 -8.09 -35.16 -30.14
C LEU A 211 -8.23 -34.56 -31.54
N GLY A 212 -7.61 -35.25 -32.50
CA GLY A 212 -7.71 -34.99 -33.92
C GLY A 212 -9.16 -35.08 -34.41
N ASP A 213 -9.53 -34.06 -35.18
CA ASP A 213 -10.78 -33.97 -35.93
C ASP A 213 -10.75 -35.00 -37.06
N SER A 214 -11.58 -36.04 -36.93
CA SER A 214 -11.92 -36.95 -38.03
C SER A 214 -13.44 -37.04 -38.10
N LEU A 215 -14.00 -36.17 -38.92
CA LEU A 215 -15.39 -36.23 -39.39
C LEU A 215 -15.57 -37.52 -40.21
N ASP A 216 -16.28 -38.49 -39.65
CA ASP A 216 -16.93 -39.54 -40.45
C ASP A 216 -18.45 -39.38 -40.30
N ASP A 217 -19.04 -38.97 -41.41
CA ASP A 217 -20.47 -38.72 -41.63
C ASP A 217 -21.22 -40.05 -41.69
N GLN A 218 -21.99 -40.37 -40.64
CA GLN A 218 -23.08 -41.33 -40.73
C GLN A 218 -24.32 -40.82 -39.99
N THR A 219 -25.28 -40.40 -40.81
CA THR A 219 -26.67 -40.12 -40.47
C THR A 219 -27.35 -41.26 -39.71
N ALA A 220 -27.84 -40.98 -38.50
CA ALA A 220 -28.84 -41.79 -37.80
C ALA A 220 -29.88 -40.89 -37.09
N PRO A 221 -31.13 -41.36 -36.88
CA PRO A 221 -32.29 -40.51 -36.62
C PRO A 221 -32.48 -40.18 -35.13
N PHE A 222 -32.59 -38.88 -34.83
CA PHE A 222 -33.33 -38.25 -33.73
C PHE A 222 -33.54 -39.06 -32.41
N THR A 223 -32.71 -38.79 -31.40
CA THR A 223 -33.07 -38.93 -29.97
C THR A 223 -32.82 -37.60 -29.26
N SER A 224 -33.73 -36.63 -29.44
CA SER A 224 -33.68 -35.31 -28.77
C SER A 224 -33.41 -35.37 -27.25
N SER A 225 -33.72 -36.48 -26.58
CA SER A 225 -33.52 -36.64 -25.14
C SER A 225 -32.06 -36.87 -24.72
N GLU A 226 -31.21 -37.47 -25.55
CA GLU A 226 -29.81 -37.77 -25.17
C GLU A 226 -28.93 -36.54 -25.34
N GLU A 227 -29.09 -35.82 -26.45
CA GLU A 227 -28.44 -34.52 -26.68
C GLU A 227 -28.87 -33.48 -25.65
N GLU A 228 -30.16 -33.41 -25.29
CA GLU A 228 -30.64 -32.52 -24.23
C GLU A 228 -30.05 -32.87 -22.87
N GLN A 229 -29.88 -34.16 -22.55
CA GLN A 229 -29.23 -34.60 -21.32
C GLN A 229 -27.73 -34.30 -21.32
N GLU A 230 -27.06 -34.41 -22.46
CA GLU A 230 -25.65 -34.03 -22.63
C GLU A 230 -25.45 -32.52 -22.49
N ILE A 231 -26.30 -31.71 -23.11
CA ILE A 231 -26.30 -30.26 -22.98
C ILE A 231 -26.53 -29.86 -21.51
N HIS A 232 -27.48 -30.50 -20.82
CA HIS A 232 -27.75 -30.23 -19.42
C HIS A 232 -26.57 -30.62 -18.51
N LYS A 233 -25.90 -31.74 -18.78
CA LYS A 233 -24.66 -32.15 -18.09
C LYS A 233 -23.52 -31.16 -18.34
N LEU A 234 -23.34 -30.70 -19.57
CA LEU A 234 -22.32 -29.71 -19.93
C LEU A 234 -22.61 -28.35 -19.29
N TRP A 235 -23.87 -27.93 -19.22
CA TRP A 235 -24.28 -26.70 -18.54
C TRP A 235 -24.00 -26.77 -17.04
N THR A 236 -24.33 -27.90 -16.41
CA THR A 236 -24.07 -28.15 -14.98
C THR A 236 -22.57 -28.16 -14.70
N LYS A 237 -21.77 -28.82 -15.55
CA LYS A 237 -20.30 -28.84 -15.46
C LYS A 237 -19.70 -27.46 -15.70
N LYS A 238 -20.22 -26.68 -16.66
CA LYS A 238 -19.81 -25.29 -16.91
C LYS A 238 -20.11 -24.39 -15.71
N GLU A 239 -21.26 -24.55 -15.07
CA GLU A 239 -21.62 -23.82 -13.85
C GLU A 239 -20.65 -24.16 -12.70
N GLN A 240 -20.33 -25.44 -12.53
CA GLN A 240 -19.38 -25.92 -11.51
C GLN A 240 -17.94 -25.42 -11.73
N LEU A 241 -17.55 -25.16 -12.99
CA LEU A 241 -16.20 -24.69 -13.34
C LEU A 241 -16.05 -23.16 -13.33
N ARG A 242 -17.15 -22.39 -13.32
CA ARG A 242 -17.09 -20.91 -13.28
C ARG A 242 -16.31 -20.37 -12.08
N PRO A 243 -16.51 -20.86 -10.84
CA PRO A 243 -15.76 -20.35 -9.68
C PRO A 243 -14.26 -20.61 -9.81
N ALA A 244 -13.86 -21.83 -10.20
CA ALA A 244 -12.46 -22.19 -10.36
C ALA A 244 -11.76 -21.33 -11.42
N LYS A 245 -12.40 -21.16 -12.58
CA LYS A 245 -11.88 -20.30 -13.66
C LYS A 245 -11.82 -18.82 -13.25
N GLN A 246 -12.79 -18.36 -12.45
CA GLN A 246 -12.80 -17.00 -11.93
C GLN A 246 -11.67 -16.78 -10.92
N HIS A 247 -11.44 -17.73 -10.01
CA HIS A 247 -10.31 -17.72 -9.08
C HIS A 247 -8.98 -17.74 -9.83
N GLU A 248 -8.82 -18.59 -10.84
CA GLU A 248 -7.59 -18.65 -11.64
C GLU A 248 -7.29 -17.32 -12.33
N ARG A 249 -8.30 -16.70 -12.96
CA ARG A 249 -8.20 -15.37 -13.57
C ARG A 249 -7.83 -14.30 -12.54
N HIS A 250 -8.44 -14.36 -11.36
CA HIS A 250 -8.16 -13.46 -10.25
C HIS A 250 -6.70 -13.57 -9.79
N HIS A 251 -6.20 -14.79 -9.57
CA HIS A 251 -4.80 -15.03 -9.23
C HIS A 251 -3.84 -14.60 -10.35
N ALA A 252 -4.20 -14.84 -11.62
CA ALA A 252 -3.41 -14.38 -12.76
C ALA A 252 -3.31 -12.84 -12.81
N CYS A 253 -4.42 -12.14 -12.56
CA CYS A 253 -4.45 -10.68 -12.49
C CYS A 253 -3.53 -10.15 -11.38
N ILE A 254 -3.64 -10.71 -10.17
CA ILE A 254 -2.77 -10.37 -9.02
C ILE A 254 -1.29 -10.55 -9.40
N ARG A 255 -0.92 -11.68 -10.02
CA ARG A 255 0.47 -11.93 -10.46
C ARG A 255 0.95 -10.92 -11.51
N ALA A 256 0.10 -10.55 -12.46
CA ALA A 256 0.45 -9.56 -13.48
C ALA A 256 0.73 -8.18 -12.87
N VAL A 257 -0.13 -7.74 -11.94
CA VAL A 257 0.05 -6.49 -11.19
C VAL A 257 1.37 -6.53 -10.39
N LEU A 258 1.64 -7.63 -9.68
CA LEU A 258 2.88 -7.83 -8.94
C LEU A 258 4.13 -7.71 -9.83
N GLN A 259 4.11 -8.36 -11.00
CA GLN A 259 5.23 -8.35 -11.94
C GLN A 259 5.46 -6.96 -12.54
N GLU A 260 4.40 -6.23 -12.88
CA GLU A 260 4.49 -4.86 -13.37
C GLU A 260 5.16 -3.93 -12.33
N HIS A 261 4.79 -4.04 -11.05
CA HIS A 261 5.39 -3.24 -9.97
C HIS A 261 6.86 -3.60 -9.67
N GLN A 262 7.27 -4.85 -9.89
CA GLN A 262 8.68 -5.24 -9.80
C GLN A 262 9.49 -4.56 -10.91
N SER A 263 8.96 -4.49 -12.13
CA SER A 263 9.63 -3.93 -13.30
C SER A 263 9.84 -2.41 -13.24
N LYS A 264 8.90 -1.67 -12.62
CA LYS A 264 8.92 -0.20 -12.49
C LYS A 264 9.84 0.26 -11.35
N GLN A 265 11.10 -0.19 -11.34
CA GLN A 265 12.04 0.04 -10.25
C GLN A 265 12.53 1.50 -10.15
N ALA A 266 11.68 2.39 -9.63
CA ALA A 266 12.11 3.70 -9.17
C ALA A 266 12.94 3.54 -7.88
N PHE A 267 14.19 4.00 -7.91
CA PHE A 267 15.06 4.08 -6.75
C PHE A 267 14.61 5.24 -5.86
N ILE A 268 14.21 4.94 -4.63
CA ILE A 268 13.88 5.96 -3.62
C ILE A 268 15.09 6.07 -2.69
N LEU A 269 15.84 7.17 -2.80
CA LEU A 269 16.97 7.46 -1.91
C LEU A 269 16.42 7.95 -0.56
N LYS A 270 16.39 7.07 0.44
CA LYS A 270 16.01 7.42 1.81
C LYS A 270 17.25 7.75 2.64
N ILE A 271 17.54 9.04 2.81
CA ILE A 271 18.68 9.51 3.59
C ILE A 271 18.34 9.48 5.08
N ARG A 272 18.98 8.58 5.84
CA ARG A 272 18.92 8.53 7.31
C ARG A 272 20.34 8.63 7.86
N PRO A 273 20.84 9.84 8.14
CA PRO A 273 22.22 10.03 8.57
C PRO A 273 22.38 9.49 9.99
N ARG A 274 23.00 8.32 10.13
CA ARG A 274 23.46 7.77 11.41
C ARG A 274 24.95 7.97 11.63
N TYR A 275 25.70 8.07 10.53
CA TYR A 275 27.15 8.11 10.52
C TYR A 275 27.59 9.44 9.90
N LEU A 276 28.37 10.21 10.65
CA LEU A 276 28.97 11.45 10.19
C LEU A 276 30.46 11.24 10.05
N ILE A 277 31.00 11.58 8.89
CA ILE A 277 32.44 11.48 8.59
C ILE A 277 32.95 12.90 8.35
N PRO A 278 33.31 13.64 9.40
CA PRO A 278 33.89 14.98 9.24
C PRO A 278 35.24 14.89 8.51
N ASP A 279 35.46 15.86 7.62
CA ASP A 279 36.75 16.10 6.99
C ASP A 279 37.66 16.93 7.92
N THR A 280 38.90 17.17 7.50
CA THR A 280 39.87 17.98 8.27
C THR A 280 39.34 19.39 8.54
N ASN A 281 38.72 20.03 7.55
CA ASN A 281 38.19 21.39 7.69
C ASN A 281 37.04 21.47 8.71
N SER A 282 36.22 20.41 8.83
CA SER A 282 35.18 20.32 9.86
C SER A 282 35.77 20.47 11.28
N PHE A 283 36.99 19.98 11.51
CA PHE A 283 37.68 20.15 12.79
C PHE A 283 38.42 21.47 12.93
N ILE A 284 38.87 22.08 11.83
CA ILE A 284 39.56 23.39 11.87
C ILE A 284 38.54 24.51 12.07
N ASP A 285 37.47 24.54 11.27
CA ASP A 285 36.54 25.66 11.18
C ASP A 285 35.28 25.47 12.05
N HIS A 286 34.91 24.22 12.33
CA HIS A 286 33.61 23.88 12.91
C HIS A 286 33.69 22.97 14.14
N LEU A 287 34.84 22.95 14.84
CA LEU A 287 35.05 22.13 16.04
C LEU A 287 33.94 22.26 17.11
N PRO A 288 33.39 23.46 17.42
CA PRO A 288 32.31 23.57 18.39
C PRO A 288 31.04 22.81 17.97
N LEU A 289 30.71 22.81 16.67
CA LEU A 289 29.56 22.09 16.13
C LEU A 289 29.77 20.58 16.14
N VAL A 290 30.97 20.12 15.77
CA VAL A 290 31.34 18.69 15.86
C VAL A 290 31.24 18.19 17.31
N LYS A 291 31.71 18.97 18.29
CA LYS A 291 31.55 18.64 19.73
C LYS A 291 30.09 18.53 20.14
N LYS A 292 29.23 19.44 19.67
CA LYS A 292 27.78 19.41 19.95
C LYS A 292 27.13 18.16 19.36
N LEU A 293 27.49 17.78 18.13
CA LEU A 293 26.98 16.59 17.46
C LEU A 293 27.39 15.29 18.17
N VAL A 294 28.61 15.23 18.70
CA VAL A 294 29.07 14.09 19.51
C VAL A 294 28.33 14.02 20.85
N ALA A 295 28.18 15.16 21.53
CA ALA A 295 27.51 15.21 22.84
C ALA A 295 26.01 14.89 22.75
N ASP A 296 25.38 15.21 21.63
CA ASP A 296 23.97 14.97 21.33
C ASP A 296 23.62 13.47 21.18
N GLY A 297 24.61 12.60 20.92
CA GLY A 297 24.45 11.14 20.95
C GLY A 297 23.57 10.53 19.86
N ARG A 298 22.92 11.34 19.02
CA ARG A 298 22.07 10.88 17.90
C ARG A 298 22.86 10.38 16.69
N PHE A 299 24.13 10.76 16.57
CA PHE A 299 25.00 10.42 15.44
C PHE A 299 26.29 9.73 15.91
N TYR A 300 26.76 8.76 15.12
CA TYR A 300 28.10 8.21 15.25
C TYR A 300 29.07 9.04 14.40
N VAL A 301 29.98 9.76 15.05
CA VAL A 301 31.00 10.55 14.37
C VAL A 301 32.26 9.71 14.19
N TYR A 302 32.63 9.40 12.95
CA TYR A 302 33.82 8.63 12.60
C TYR A 302 34.89 9.53 11.99
N VAL A 303 36.06 9.56 12.61
CA VAL A 303 37.21 10.31 12.09
C VAL A 303 38.11 9.36 11.30
N SER A 304 38.29 9.63 10.01
CA SER A 304 39.21 8.86 9.18
C SER A 304 40.65 9.03 9.68
N ILE A 305 41.46 7.97 9.58
CA ILE A 305 42.88 7.99 9.94
C ILE A 305 43.63 9.09 9.17
N VAL A 306 43.24 9.36 7.92
CA VAL A 306 43.84 10.42 7.10
C VAL A 306 43.62 11.79 7.74
N VAL A 307 42.38 12.08 8.15
CA VAL A 307 42.02 13.32 8.86
C VAL A 307 42.78 13.44 10.18
N LEU A 308 42.91 12.34 10.92
CA LEU A 308 43.69 12.31 12.16
C LEU A 308 45.17 12.66 11.92
N ASN A 309 45.77 12.10 10.87
CA ASN A 309 47.16 12.35 10.50
C ASN A 309 47.38 13.78 10.03
N GLU A 310 46.46 14.33 9.25
CA GLU A 310 46.49 15.73 8.79
C GLU A 310 46.39 16.69 9.97
N LEU A 311 45.44 16.49 10.88
CA LEU A 311 45.30 17.30 12.09
C LEU A 311 46.54 17.21 12.98
N HIS A 312 47.13 16.02 13.13
CA HIS A 312 48.38 15.84 13.87
C HIS A 312 49.57 16.55 13.18
N GLY A 313 49.63 16.52 11.85
CA GLY A 313 50.61 17.26 11.05
C GLY A 313 50.47 18.77 11.22
N LEU A 314 49.24 19.29 11.17
CA LEU A 314 48.92 20.70 11.39
C LEU A 314 49.26 21.15 12.81
N ALA A 315 48.95 20.34 13.82
CA ALA A 315 49.29 20.62 15.22
C ALA A 315 50.82 20.71 15.44
N ARG A 316 51.61 20.04 14.60
CA ARG A 316 53.09 20.10 14.60
C ARG A 316 53.67 21.21 13.73
N GLY A 317 52.85 21.83 12.87
CA GLY A 317 53.24 22.81 11.84
C GLY A 317 53.56 24.22 12.33
N GLY A 318 54.22 24.37 13.49
CA GLY A 318 54.73 25.64 14.01
C GLY A 318 56.20 25.61 14.46
N ALA A 319 56.82 24.44 14.56
CA ALA A 319 58.23 24.33 14.96
C ALA A 319 59.09 23.91 13.77
N ARG A 320 59.63 24.88 13.03
CA ARG A 320 60.81 24.64 12.19
C ARG A 320 62.01 24.41 13.13
N PRO A 321 62.77 23.31 13.03
CA PRO A 321 64.05 23.22 13.70
C PRO A 321 64.99 24.27 13.10
N ALA A 322 65.61 25.09 13.96
CA ALA A 322 66.62 26.05 13.58
C ALA A 322 67.75 25.32 12.83
N GLN A 323 68.16 25.87 11.70
CA GLN A 323 69.32 25.41 10.94
C GLN A 323 70.56 25.62 11.82
N ASP A 324 71.14 24.53 12.32
CA ASP A 324 72.46 24.59 12.93
C ASP A 324 73.50 24.93 11.87
N ALA A 325 74.24 25.97 12.20
CA ALA A 325 75.26 26.59 11.38
C ALA A 325 76.36 25.60 11.00
N GLN A 326 76.63 25.58 9.71
CA GLN A 326 77.82 25.04 9.09
C GLN A 326 79.08 25.67 9.71
N THR A 327 79.83 24.91 10.50
CA THR A 327 81.20 25.27 10.93
C THR A 327 82.12 24.08 10.74
N THR A 328 82.83 24.10 9.61
CA THR A 328 84.23 23.68 9.39
C THR A 328 84.77 22.43 10.11
N ALA A 329 85.20 21.44 9.33
CA ALA A 329 86.62 21.07 9.22
C ALA A 329 86.86 20.11 8.03
N ARG A 330 87.70 20.56 7.09
CA ARG A 330 88.46 19.71 6.16
C ARG A 330 89.61 19.08 6.94
N MET A 331 89.78 17.76 6.88
CA MET A 331 90.96 17.03 6.35
C MET A 331 90.81 15.54 6.61
#